data_AF-A0A7K3EQL1-F1
#
_entry.id   AF-A0A7K3EQL1-F1
#
_cell.length_a   1.000
_cell.length_b   1.000
_cell.length_c   1.000
_cell.angle_alpha   90.00
_cell.angle_beta   90.00
_cell.angle_gamma   90.00
#
_symmetry.space_group_name_H-M   'P 1'
#
loop_
_entity.id
_entity.type
_entity.pdbx_description
1 polymer ?
#
loop_
_entity_poly.entity_id
_entity_poly.type
_entity_poly.pdbx_seq_one_letter_code
_entity_poly.pdbx_strand_id
1 'polypeptide(L)' 'DDSGWLDEIARHLDEADGLTPQEREAVSVLAAAQAKGMEYDHVLVVEPATIAARGPAGLRQLYIALTRSTQ' A
#
# COMPACT_ATOMS: atom_id res chain seq x y z
N ASP A 1 15.08 3.09 1.33
CA ASP A 1 14.45 1.76 1.25
C ASP A 1 13.00 1.94 1.69
N ASP A 2 12.05 1.31 1.02
CA ASP A 2 10.61 1.43 1.30
C ASP A 2 10.24 0.94 2.71
N SER A 3 11.09 0.09 3.31
CA SER A 3 10.93 -0.49 4.64
C SER A 3 10.58 0.52 5.73
N GLY A 4 11.22 1.70 5.74
CA GLY A 4 10.97 2.71 6.78
C GLY A 4 9.57 3.32 6.72
N TRP A 5 9.02 3.50 5.53
CA TRP A 5 7.65 4.01 5.35
C TRP A 5 6.60 2.95 5.70
N LEU A 6 6.89 1.68 5.39
CA LEU A 6 5.99 0.57 5.71
C LEU A 6 5.81 0.42 7.22
N ASP A 7 6.93 0.42 7.96
CA ASP A 7 6.90 0.31 9.43
C ASP A 7 6.19 1.52 10.07
N GLU A 8 6.39 2.72 9.53
CA GLU A 8 5.72 3.93 10.00
C GLU A 8 4.21 3.89 9.79
N ILE A 9 3.75 3.52 8.59
CA ILE A 9 2.32 3.41 8.28
C ILE A 9 1.67 2.30 9.10
N ALA A 10 2.33 1.13 9.23
CA ALA A 10 1.83 0.03 10.05
C ALA A 10 1.67 0.45 11.51
N ARG A 11 2.67 1.13 12.08
CA ARG A 11 2.59 1.68 13.44
C ARG A 11 1.44 2.67 13.59
N HIS A 12 1.23 3.56 12.62
CA HIS A 12 0.12 4.51 12.67
C HIS A 12 -1.25 3.83 12.60
N LEU A 13 -1.39 2.72 11.86
CA LEU A 13 -2.61 1.91 11.87
C LEU A 13 -2.83 1.19 13.22
N ASP A 14 -1.76 0.75 13.87
CA ASP A 14 -1.80 0.15 15.21
C ASP A 14 -2.10 1.18 16.32
N GLU A 15 -1.79 2.45 16.09
CA GLU A 15 -2.08 3.55 17.03
C GLU A 15 -3.42 4.26 16.73
N ALA A 16 -4.03 4.03 15.57
CA ALA A 16 -5.21 4.76 15.12
C ALA A 16 -6.42 4.56 16.05
N ASP A 17 -6.95 5.62 16.62
CA ASP A 17 -8.19 5.58 17.39
C ASP A 17 -9.40 5.34 16.48
N GLY A 18 -10.42 4.65 16.99
CA GLY A 18 -11.68 4.44 16.28
C GLY A 18 -11.73 3.23 15.35
N LEU A 19 -10.63 2.47 15.20
CA LEU A 19 -10.63 1.16 14.55
C LEU A 19 -10.70 0.03 15.57
N THR A 20 -11.64 -0.89 15.38
CA THR A 20 -11.68 -2.18 16.08
C THR A 20 -10.48 -3.06 15.68
N PRO A 21 -10.09 -4.05 16.49
CA PRO A 21 -9.01 -4.99 16.13
C PRO A 21 -9.24 -5.68 14.78
N GLN A 22 -10.48 -6.07 14.49
CA GLN A 22 -10.85 -6.74 13.23
C GLN A 22 -10.70 -5.82 12.01
N GLU A 23 -11.05 -4.53 12.14
CA GLU A 23 -10.86 -3.57 11.07
C GLU A 23 -9.38 -3.31 10.76
N ARG A 24 -8.51 -3.38 11.78
CA ARG A 24 -7.06 -3.27 11.60
C ARG A 24 -6.47 -4.48 10.88
N GLU A 25 -6.88 -5.69 11.28
CA GLU A 25 -6.46 -6.94 10.62
C GLU A 25 -6.89 -7.01 9.14
N ALA A 26 -7.94 -6.30 8.76
CA ALA A 26 -8.41 -6.22 7.37
C ALA A 26 -7.53 -5.34 6.46
N VAL A 27 -6.62 -4.54 7.03
CA VAL A 27 -5.75 -3.63 6.26
C VAL A 27 -4.37 -4.24 6.09
N SER A 28 -3.92 -4.36 4.84
CA SER A 28 -2.56 -4.77 4.50
C SER A 28 -1.72 -3.57 4.05
N VAL A 29 -0.57 -3.34 4.67
CA VAL A 29 0.41 -2.34 4.25
C VAL A 29 1.55 -3.03 3.52
N LEU A 30 1.76 -2.70 2.25
CA LEU A 30 2.71 -3.38 1.37
C LEU A 30 3.51 -2.39 0.54
N ALA A 31 4.74 -2.76 0.18
CA ALA A 31 5.44 -2.07 -0.90
C ALA A 31 4.69 -2.31 -2.23
N ALA A 32 4.69 -1.32 -3.12
CA ALA A 32 4.04 -1.46 -4.44
C ALA A 32 4.55 -2.67 -5.24
N ALA A 33 5.81 -3.08 -5.04
CA ALA A 33 6.40 -4.26 -5.66
C ALA A 33 5.75 -5.59 -5.22
N GLN A 34 5.21 -5.63 -4.00
CA GLN A 34 4.62 -6.82 -3.37
C GLN A 34 3.14 -7.00 -3.72
N ALA A 35 2.49 -5.96 -4.26
CA ALA A 35 1.07 -5.99 -4.63
C ALA A 35 0.75 -6.97 -5.78
N LYS A 36 1.76 -7.43 -6.52
CA LYS A 36 1.57 -8.31 -7.68
C LYS A 36 0.92 -9.65 -7.26
N GLY A 37 -0.21 -9.97 -7.87
CA GLY A 37 -0.93 -11.23 -7.63
C GLY A 37 -1.89 -11.19 -6.43
N MET A 38 -1.96 -10.06 -5.73
CA MET A 38 -3.00 -9.78 -4.74
C MET A 38 -4.21 -9.15 -5.43
N GLU A 39 -5.35 -9.10 -4.74
CA GLU A 39 -6.55 -8.35 -5.12
C GLU A 39 -7.19 -7.81 -3.84
N TYR A 40 -7.74 -6.60 -3.90
CA TYR A 40 -8.36 -5.92 -2.77
C TYR A 40 -9.63 -5.22 -3.24
N ASP A 41 -10.64 -5.14 -2.37
CA ASP A 41 -11.84 -4.34 -2.66
C ASP A 41 -11.49 -2.86 -2.83
N HIS A 42 -10.56 -2.37 -2.01
CA HIS A 42 -10.07 -0.99 -2.06
C HIS A 42 -8.55 -0.94 -1.96
N VAL A 43 -7.96 -0.03 -2.75
CA VAL A 43 -6.51 0.23 -2.74
C VAL A 43 -6.26 1.72 -2.53
N LEU A 44 -5.40 2.04 -1.56
CA LEU A 44 -4.85 3.37 -1.38
C LEU A 44 -3.34 3.33 -1.69
N VAL A 45 -2.89 4.15 -2.64
CA VAL A 45 -1.47 4.31 -2.94
C VAL A 45 -0.96 5.59 -2.30
N VAL A 46 0.00 5.45 -1.39
CA VAL A 46 0.67 6.56 -0.71
C VAL A 46 1.91 6.98 -1.51
N GLU A 47 2.14 8.29 -1.61
CA GLU A 47 3.27 8.88 -2.35
C GLU A 47 3.47 8.34 -3.79
N PRO A 48 2.42 8.36 -4.66
CA PRO A 48 2.52 7.80 -6.01
C PRO A 48 3.59 8.47 -6.88
N ALA A 49 3.88 9.76 -6.66
CA ALA A 49 4.93 10.49 -7.34
C ALA A 49 6.33 9.89 -7.05
N THR A 50 6.58 9.50 -5.79
CA THR A 50 7.83 8.86 -5.37
C THR A 50 8.02 7.50 -6.02
N ILE A 51 6.93 6.73 -6.18
CA ILE A 51 6.96 5.44 -6.89
C ILE A 51 7.25 5.67 -8.38
N ALA A 52 6.54 6.61 -9.02
CA ALA A 52 6.72 6.95 -10.43
C ALA A 52 8.13 7.47 -10.76
N ALA A 53 8.76 8.21 -9.83
CA ALA A 53 10.11 8.75 -10.00
C ALA A 53 11.21 7.67 -10.14
N ARG A 54 10.91 6.40 -9.86
CA ARG A 54 11.82 5.25 -10.06
C ARG A 54 11.93 4.81 -11.53
N GLY A 55 11.41 5.61 -12.46
CA GLY A 55 11.48 5.36 -13.89
C GLY A 55 10.50 4.27 -14.36
N PRO A 56 10.80 3.58 -15.48
CA PRO A 56 9.86 2.65 -16.10
C PRO A 56 9.41 1.50 -15.19
N ALA A 57 10.29 1.03 -14.30
CA ALA A 57 9.94 0.00 -13.32
C ALA A 57 8.95 0.53 -12.26
N GLY A 58 9.15 1.75 -11.79
CA GLY A 58 8.24 2.43 -10.85
C GLY A 58 6.86 2.66 -11.44
N LEU A 59 6.77 3.15 -12.68
CA LEU A 59 5.50 3.31 -13.38
C LEU A 59 4.74 1.97 -13.54
N ARG A 60 5.47 0.88 -13.81
CA ARG A 60 4.87 -0.46 -13.88
C ARG A 60 4.36 -0.93 -12.51
N GLN A 61 5.11 -0.69 -11.44
CA GLN A 61 4.69 -1.01 -10.07
C GLN A 61 3.44 -0.19 -9.68
N LEU A 62 3.42 1.10 -10.00
CA LEU A 62 2.27 1.97 -9.76
C LEU A 62 1.03 1.49 -10.51
N TYR A 63 1.17 1.11 -11.78
CA TYR A 63 0.09 0.49 -12.55
C TYR A 63 -0.41 -0.80 -11.90
N ILE A 64 0.51 -1.69 -11.50
CA ILE A 64 0.15 -2.95 -10.83
C ILE A 64 -0.66 -2.66 -9.56
N ALA A 65 -0.16 -1.77 -8.69
CA ALA A 65 -0.82 -1.41 -7.44
C ALA A 65 -2.22 -0.83 -7.66
N LEU A 66 -2.37 0.16 -8.54
CA LEU A 66 -3.66 0.79 -8.83
C LEU A 66 -4.69 -0.17 -9.45
N THR A 67 -4.23 -1.19 -10.17
CA THR A 67 -5.10 -2.21 -10.78
C THR A 67 -5.35 -3.43 -9.88
N ARG A 68 -5.01 -3.33 -8.59
CA ARG A 68 -5.41 -4.34 -7.58
C ARG A 68 -6.81 -4.11 -7.00
N SER A 69 -7.38 -2.92 -7.20
CA SER A 69 -8.77 -2.61 -6.82
C SER A 69 -9.73 -3.41 -7.69
N THR A 70 -10.71 -4.07 -7.07
CA THR A 70 -11.79 -4.80 -7.75
C THR A 70 -13.09 -3.99 -7.84
N GLN A 71 -13.19 -2.89 -7.09
CA GLN A 71 -14.29 -1.91 -7.11
C GLN A 71 -13.89 -0.63 -7.84
#